data_AF-V6LH57-F1
#
_entry.id   AF-V6LH57-F1
#
_cell.length_a   1.000
_cell.length_b   1.000
_cell.length_c   1.000
_cell.angle_alpha   90.00
_cell.angle_beta   90.00
_cell.angle_gamma   90.00
#
_symmetry.space_group_name_H-M   'P 1'
#
loop_
_entity.id
_entity.type
_entity.pdbx_description
1 polymer ?
#
loop_
_entity_poly.entity_id
_entity_poly.type
_entity_poly.pdbx_seq_one_letter_code
_entity_poly.pdbx_strand_id
1 'polypeptide(L)'
;MNEIKQFINQEVKIQGQCPMCFSKLRKIFIINCGHLYCEQCIKSIKQCVVCKEKISSKQQIFGIEYQENELQKTQLNLRDKRQKIMQAELDKVTKDLTSLQEVQNTYNFHYQGLINSELQAQEELDKLQNNYDQVYQSTVFAKDRICILKELSKQIELQQKKINLL
;
A
#
# COMPACT_ATOMS: atom_id res chain seq x y z
N MET A 1 -15.48 -28.90 4.98
CA MET A 1 -14.03 -29.14 4.76
C MET A 1 -13.21 -28.94 6.06
N ASN A 2 -13.55 -29.61 7.17
CA ASN A 2 -12.77 -29.51 8.42
C ASN A 2 -12.56 -30.86 9.16
N GLU A 3 -13.20 -31.94 8.72
CA GLU A 3 -13.13 -33.23 9.42
C GLU A 3 -11.96 -34.11 8.93
N ILE A 4 -11.62 -34.04 7.64
CA ILE A 4 -10.48 -34.80 7.07
C ILE A 4 -9.13 -34.31 7.62
N LYS A 5 -9.01 -33.02 7.99
CA LYS A 5 -7.81 -32.46 8.63
C LYS A 5 -7.60 -32.98 10.06
N GLN A 6 -8.65 -33.46 10.74
CA GLN A 6 -8.51 -34.06 12.06
C GLN A 6 -8.13 -35.54 11.98
N PHE A 7 -8.62 -36.27 10.98
CA PHE A 7 -8.28 -37.68 10.79
C PHE A 7 -6.83 -37.89 10.30
N ILE A 8 -6.37 -37.09 9.32
CA ILE A 8 -4.99 -37.16 8.82
C ILE A 8 -3.96 -36.73 9.88
N ASN A 9 -4.34 -35.81 10.80
CA ASN A 9 -3.47 -35.38 11.88
C ASN A 9 -3.35 -36.40 13.03
N GLN A 10 -4.20 -37.43 13.08
CA GLN A 10 -4.15 -38.46 14.13
C GLN A 10 -3.38 -39.71 13.69
N GLU A 11 -3.43 -40.09 12.41
CA GLU A 11 -2.69 -41.28 11.93
C GLU A 11 -1.23 -40.99 11.51
N VAL A 12 -0.88 -39.74 11.21
CA VAL A 12 0.50 -39.37 10.77
C VAL A 12 1.39 -38.89 11.92
N LYS A 13 0.85 -38.73 13.14
CA LYS A 13 1.61 -38.26 14.32
C LYS A 13 2.14 -39.38 15.23
N ILE A 14 2.06 -40.64 14.80
CA ILE A 14 2.71 -41.80 15.46
C ILE A 14 4.09 -42.07 14.80
N GLN A 15 4.78 -41.02 14.34
CA GLN A 15 6.18 -41.14 13.90
C GLN A 15 7.10 -40.86 15.09
N GLY A 16 7.38 -41.90 15.87
CA GLY A 16 8.45 -41.86 16.87
C GLY A 16 8.14 -41.09 18.16
N GLN A 17 6.88 -40.97 18.59
CA GLN A 17 6.50 -40.39 19.89
C GLN A 17 5.82 -41.41 20.80
N CYS A 18 6.08 -41.33 22.11
CA CYS A 18 5.48 -42.21 23.11
C CYS A 18 3.99 -41.86 23.29
N PRO A 19 3.04 -42.80 23.19
CA PRO A 19 1.62 -42.51 23.33
C PRO A 19 1.20 -42.11 24.76
N MET A 20 2.11 -42.24 25.74
CA MET A 20 1.84 -41.90 27.14
C MET A 20 2.31 -40.50 27.53
N CYS A 21 3.50 -40.09 27.09
CA CYS A 21 4.09 -38.78 27.44
C CYS A 21 4.26 -37.84 26.24
N PHE A 22 3.96 -38.31 25.02
CA PHE A 22 4.12 -37.59 23.76
C PHE A 22 5.57 -37.13 23.44
N SER A 23 6.55 -37.57 24.23
CA SER A 23 7.98 -37.33 23.98
C SER A 23 8.53 -38.23 22.87
N LYS A 24 9.58 -37.75 22.17
CA LYS A 24 10.32 -38.50 21.14
C LYS A 24 10.88 -39.82 21.71
N LEU A 25 10.64 -40.93 21.02
CA LEU A 25 11.10 -42.27 21.34
C LEU A 25 12.59 -42.41 20.99
N ARG A 26 13.46 -42.49 22.01
CA ARG A 26 14.91 -42.77 21.83
C ARG A 26 15.27 -44.20 22.21
N LYS A 27 14.79 -44.67 23.37
CA LYS A 27 14.88 -46.06 23.81
C LYS A 27 13.50 -46.67 23.74
N ILE A 28 13.24 -47.41 22.68
CA ILE A 28 11.91 -47.88 22.32
C ILE A 28 11.68 -49.28 22.88
N PHE A 29 10.55 -49.47 23.53
CA PHE A 29 10.07 -50.78 23.97
C PHE A 29 8.83 -51.16 23.20
N ILE A 30 8.83 -52.35 22.61
CA ILE A 30 7.64 -53.00 22.05
C ILE A 30 7.05 -53.95 23.09
N ILE A 31 5.72 -53.91 23.24
CA ILE A 31 4.99 -54.83 24.11
C ILE A 31 4.29 -55.93 23.31
N ASN A 32 3.72 -56.93 23.98
CA ASN A 32 3.06 -58.09 23.34
C ASN A 32 2.02 -57.71 22.26
N CYS A 33 1.32 -56.59 22.40
CA CYS A 33 0.33 -56.15 21.42
C CYS A 33 0.93 -55.33 20.24
N GLY A 34 2.25 -55.13 20.21
CA GLY A 34 2.97 -54.40 19.15
C GLY A 34 3.12 -52.88 19.32
N HIS A 35 2.48 -52.25 20.32
CA HIS A 35 2.60 -50.80 20.53
C HIS A 35 3.94 -50.39 21.17
N LEU A 36 4.41 -49.19 20.85
CA LEU A 36 5.73 -48.70 21.23
C LEU A 36 5.66 -47.69 22.39
N TYR A 37 6.56 -47.80 23.35
CA TYR A 37 6.66 -46.91 24.51
C TYR A 37 8.10 -46.48 24.76
N CYS A 38 8.29 -45.32 25.40
CA CYS A 38 9.61 -44.95 25.90
C CYS A 38 9.97 -45.73 27.18
N GLU A 39 11.27 -45.85 27.47
CA GLU A 39 11.80 -46.54 28.65
C GLU A 39 11.13 -46.10 29.98
N GLN A 40 10.81 -44.83 30.13
CA GLN A 40 10.22 -44.31 31.37
C GLN A 40 8.75 -44.73 31.51
N CYS A 41 7.97 -44.56 30.46
CA CYS A 41 6.53 -44.83 30.47
C CYS A 41 6.22 -46.32 30.57
N ILE A 42 7.02 -47.19 29.94
CA ILE A 42 6.77 -48.63 29.96
C ILE A 42 6.89 -49.26 31.36
N LYS A 43 7.63 -48.62 32.27
CA LYS A 43 7.78 -49.06 33.67
C LYS A 43 6.50 -48.83 34.50
N SER A 44 5.73 -47.80 34.15
CA SER A 44 4.54 -47.38 34.92
C SER A 44 3.23 -48.01 34.46
N ILE A 45 3.23 -48.80 33.39
CA ILE A 45 2.00 -49.38 32.80
C ILE A 45 1.96 -50.91 32.92
N LYS A 46 0.75 -51.41 33.23
CA LYS A 46 0.40 -52.85 33.29
C LYS A 46 -0.52 -53.28 32.15
N GLN A 47 -1.09 -52.32 31.42
CA GLN A 47 -2.04 -52.50 30.33
C GLN A 47 -1.72 -51.48 29.24
N CYS A 48 -1.85 -51.87 27.97
CA CYS A 48 -1.60 -50.99 26.84
C CYS A 48 -2.58 -49.82 26.85
N VAL A 49 -2.09 -48.58 26.83
CA VAL A 49 -2.99 -47.40 26.82
C VAL A 49 -3.74 -47.26 25.50
N VAL A 50 -3.23 -47.86 24.42
CA VAL A 50 -3.80 -47.82 23.07
C VAL A 50 -4.91 -48.88 22.90
N CYS A 51 -4.58 -50.17 22.98
CA CYS A 51 -5.54 -51.26 22.73
C CYS A 51 -6.14 -51.91 23.98
N LYS A 52 -5.72 -51.49 25.18
CA LYS A 52 -6.20 -52.05 26.46
C LYS A 52 -5.83 -53.53 26.70
N GLU A 53 -4.94 -54.12 25.92
CA GLU A 53 -4.43 -55.48 26.22
C GLU A 53 -3.50 -55.48 27.45
N LYS A 54 -3.54 -56.54 28.26
CA LYS A 54 -2.64 -56.71 29.41
C LYS A 54 -1.20 -56.89 28.92
N ILE A 55 -0.26 -56.24 29.58
CA ILE A 55 1.15 -56.33 29.18
C ILE A 55 1.77 -57.59 29.81
N SER A 56 2.16 -58.54 28.96
CA SER A 56 2.81 -59.80 29.36
C SER A 56 4.28 -59.85 28.99
N SER A 57 4.69 -59.15 27.93
CA SER A 57 6.09 -59.06 27.49
C SER A 57 6.46 -57.64 27.06
N LYS A 58 7.76 -57.32 27.22
CA LYS A 58 8.36 -56.01 26.91
C LYS A 58 9.74 -56.27 26.33
N GLN A 59 10.02 -55.83 25.10
CA GLN A 59 11.33 -55.98 24.46
C GLN A 59 11.87 -54.62 24.02
N GLN A 60 13.13 -54.33 24.33
CA GLN A 60 13.79 -53.13 23.85
C GLN A 60 14.24 -53.33 22.39
N ILE A 61 13.95 -52.35 21.55
CA ILE A 61 14.46 -52.29 20.18
C ILE A 61 15.71 -51.40 20.18
N PHE A 62 16.82 -51.95 19.68
CA PHE A 62 18.09 -51.25 19.52
C PHE A 62 18.27 -50.83 18.05
N GLY A 63 19.02 -49.74 17.80
CA GLY A 63 19.44 -49.35 16.45
C GLY A 63 18.50 -48.45 15.65
N ILE A 64 17.36 -48.03 16.20
CA ILE A 64 16.50 -47.02 15.55
C ILE A 64 16.89 -45.64 16.08
N GLU A 65 17.91 -45.03 15.47
CA GLU A 65 18.14 -43.59 15.62
C GLU A 65 17.27 -42.82 14.64
N TYR A 66 16.36 -42.00 15.16
CA TYR A 66 15.52 -41.14 14.34
C TYR A 66 16.39 -40.01 13.74
N GLN A 67 16.86 -40.18 12.51
CA GLN A 67 17.56 -39.13 11.78
C GLN A 67 16.61 -37.94 11.62
N GLU A 68 17.04 -36.76 12.06
CA GLU A 68 16.28 -35.53 11.83
C GLU A 68 16.24 -35.28 10.31
N ASN A 69 15.04 -35.46 9.77
CA ASN A 69 14.75 -35.68 8.36
C ASN A 69 15.36 -34.60 7.46
N GLU A 70 16.10 -35.02 6.42
CA GLU A 70 16.50 -34.20 5.25
C GLU A 70 15.34 -33.38 4.64
N LEU A 71 14.10 -33.85 4.86
CA LEU A 71 12.87 -33.13 4.55
C LEU A 71 12.78 -31.75 5.24
N GLN A 72 13.18 -31.64 6.52
CA GLN A 72 13.15 -30.37 7.26
C GLN A 72 14.18 -29.36 6.71
N LYS A 73 15.39 -29.83 6.36
CA LYS A 73 16.41 -29.00 5.72
C LYS A 73 15.95 -28.50 4.35
N THR A 74 15.32 -29.37 3.57
CA THR A 74 14.77 -29.01 2.26
C THR A 74 13.66 -27.96 2.39
N GLN A 75 12.77 -28.10 3.39
CA GLN A 75 11.72 -27.13 3.66
C GLN A 75 12.26 -25.74 4.07
N LEU A 76 13.30 -25.71 4.91
CA LEU A 76 13.99 -24.47 5.29
C LEU A 76 14.61 -23.78 4.05
N ASN A 77 15.34 -24.53 3.22
CA ASN A 77 15.94 -24.00 1.98
C ASN A 77 14.89 -23.43 1.00
N LEU A 78 13.73 -24.08 0.89
CA LEU A 78 12.63 -23.58 0.05
C LEU A 78 12.03 -22.29 0.63
N ARG A 79 11.91 -22.18 1.94
CA ARG A 79 11.43 -20.97 2.62
C ARG A 79 12.36 -19.79 2.35
N ASP A 80 13.67 -19.99 2.48
CA ASP A 80 14.66 -18.94 2.24
C ASP A 80 14.67 -18.49 0.79
N LYS A 81 14.58 -19.44 -0.16
CA LYS A 81 14.45 -19.11 -1.60
C LYS A 81 13.20 -18.28 -1.87
N ARG A 82 12.05 -18.67 -1.31
CA ARG A 82 10.81 -17.90 -1.45
C ARG A 82 10.94 -16.49 -0.87
N GLN A 83 11.56 -16.35 0.30
CA GLN A 83 11.76 -15.05 0.92
C GLN A 83 12.67 -14.15 0.07
N LYS A 84 13.73 -14.71 -0.54
CA LYS A 84 14.61 -13.96 -1.45
C LYS A 84 13.89 -13.50 -2.72
N ILE A 85 13.07 -14.37 -3.32
CA ILE A 85 12.27 -14.00 -4.50
C ILE A 85 11.28 -12.89 -4.14
N MET A 86 10.56 -13.05 -3.03
CA MET A 86 9.59 -12.06 -2.56
C MET A 86 10.25 -10.71 -2.27
N GLN A 87 11.45 -10.71 -1.67
CA GLN A 87 12.19 -9.47 -1.43
C GLN A 87 12.62 -8.81 -2.75
N ALA A 88 13.12 -9.58 -3.72
CA ALA A 88 13.51 -9.03 -5.02
C ALA A 88 12.32 -8.45 -5.80
N GLU A 89 11.14 -9.07 -5.70
CA GLU A 89 9.91 -8.53 -6.27
C GLU A 89 9.49 -7.23 -5.57
N LEU A 90 9.58 -7.17 -4.25
CA LEU A 90 9.29 -5.96 -3.47
C LEU A 90 10.24 -4.81 -3.84
N ASP A 91 11.54 -5.08 -3.99
CA ASP A 91 12.54 -4.10 -4.37
C ASP A 91 12.25 -3.53 -5.76
N LYS A 92 11.82 -4.40 -6.70
CA LYS A 92 11.42 -3.98 -8.06
C LYS A 92 10.20 -3.06 -8.02
N VAL A 93 9.14 -3.46 -7.31
CA VAL A 93 7.93 -2.65 -7.15
C VAL A 93 8.23 -1.30 -6.49
N THR A 94 9.10 -1.29 -5.48
CA THR A 94 9.51 -0.07 -4.79
C THR A 94 10.23 0.88 -5.74
N LYS A 95 11.13 0.36 -6.58
CA LYS A 95 11.82 1.15 -7.59
C LYS A 95 10.85 1.76 -8.61
N ASP A 96 9.92 0.97 -9.13
CA ASP A 96 8.91 1.44 -10.08
C ASP A 96 8.04 2.53 -9.44
N LEU A 97 7.65 2.37 -8.17
CA LEU A 97 6.90 3.36 -7.41
C LEU A 97 7.67 4.68 -7.26
N THR A 98 8.96 4.62 -6.94
CA THR A 98 9.79 5.83 -6.83
C THR A 98 9.90 6.57 -8.16
N SER A 99 10.06 5.86 -9.28
CA SER A 99 10.08 6.49 -10.60
C SER A 99 8.75 7.13 -10.96
N LEU A 100 7.62 6.52 -10.59
CA LEU A 100 6.29 7.12 -10.78
C LEU A 100 6.10 8.39 -9.94
N GLN A 101 6.60 8.41 -8.71
CA GLN A 101 6.55 9.59 -7.85
C GLN A 101 7.36 10.75 -8.44
N GLU A 102 8.52 10.48 -9.03
CA GLU A 102 9.32 11.50 -9.73
C GLU A 102 8.54 12.12 -10.91
N VAL A 103 7.93 11.28 -11.74
CA VAL A 103 7.08 11.73 -12.86
C VAL A 103 5.91 12.58 -12.35
N GLN A 104 5.25 12.16 -11.27
CA GLN A 104 4.17 12.92 -10.65
C GLN A 104 4.65 14.28 -10.13
N ASN A 105 5.84 14.35 -9.53
CA ASN A 105 6.42 15.60 -9.07
C ASN A 105 6.74 16.54 -10.23
N THR A 106 7.29 16.03 -11.33
CA THR A 106 7.53 16.83 -12.55
C THR A 106 6.22 17.36 -13.14
N TYR A 107 5.18 16.53 -13.19
CA TYR A 107 3.85 16.96 -13.65
C TYR A 107 3.29 18.09 -12.78
N ASN A 108 3.32 17.91 -11.45
CA ASN A 108 2.82 18.91 -10.51
C ASN A 108 3.57 20.24 -10.63
N PHE A 109 4.89 20.19 -10.78
CA PHE A 109 5.72 21.38 -10.98
C PHE A 109 5.31 22.14 -12.25
N HIS A 110 5.15 21.45 -13.38
CA HIS A 110 4.71 22.07 -14.63
C HIS A 110 3.30 22.66 -14.52
N TYR A 111 2.37 21.92 -13.90
CA TYR A 111 0.99 22.39 -13.72
C TYR A 111 0.93 23.66 -12.86
N GLN A 112 1.73 23.72 -11.80
CA GLN A 112 1.82 24.92 -10.96
C GLN A 112 2.42 26.11 -11.73
N GLY A 113 3.38 25.86 -12.62
CA GLY A 113 3.90 26.88 -13.53
C GLY A 113 2.81 27.45 -14.46
N LEU A 114 1.94 26.61 -15.01
CA LEU A 114 0.81 27.04 -15.85
C LEU A 114 -0.18 27.90 -15.06
N ILE A 115 -0.56 27.48 -13.84
CA ILE A 115 -1.45 28.26 -12.97
C ILE A 115 -0.86 29.65 -12.70
N ASN A 116 0.43 29.73 -12.39
CA ASN A 116 1.08 31.01 -12.11
C ASN A 116 1.10 31.92 -13.34
N SER A 117 1.35 31.34 -14.53
CA SER A 117 1.31 32.09 -15.79
C SER A 117 -0.11 32.61 -16.11
N GLU A 118 -1.14 31.81 -15.85
CA GLU A 118 -2.53 32.20 -16.05
C GLU A 118 -2.93 33.34 -15.11
N LEU A 119 -2.51 33.27 -13.84
CA LEU A 119 -2.75 34.33 -12.86
C LEU A 119 -2.08 35.65 -13.27
N GLN A 120 -0.83 35.60 -13.73
CA GLN A 120 -0.13 36.78 -14.24
C GLN A 120 -0.83 37.40 -15.45
N ALA A 121 -1.29 36.58 -16.39
CA ALA A 121 -2.04 37.05 -17.56
C ALA A 121 -3.36 37.72 -17.14
N GLN A 122 -4.05 37.19 -16.12
CA GLN A 122 -5.26 37.79 -15.59
C GLN A 122 -5.00 39.15 -14.94
N GLU A 123 -3.93 39.29 -14.16
CA GLU A 123 -3.54 40.57 -13.56
C GLU A 123 -3.21 41.63 -14.63
N GLU A 124 -2.57 41.23 -15.74
CA GLU A 124 -2.32 42.13 -16.87
C GLU A 124 -3.61 42.55 -17.57
N LEU A 125 -4.55 41.61 -17.75
CA LEU A 125 -5.86 41.89 -18.32
C LEU A 125 -6.64 42.89 -17.47
N ASP A 126 -6.63 42.73 -16.15
CA ASP A 126 -7.29 43.66 -15.22
C ASP A 126 -6.68 45.06 -15.28
N LYS A 127 -5.35 45.18 -15.41
CA LYS A 127 -4.67 46.47 -15.62
C LYS A 127 -5.09 47.12 -16.93
N LEU A 128 -5.15 46.34 -18.01
CA LEU A 128 -5.60 46.80 -19.33
C LEU A 128 -7.05 47.28 -19.28
N GLN A 129 -7.93 46.55 -18.60
CA GLN A 129 -9.32 46.93 -18.42
C GLN A 129 -9.46 48.26 -17.68
N ASN A 130 -8.73 48.43 -16.58
CA ASN A 130 -8.71 49.69 -15.83
C ASN A 130 -8.23 50.86 -16.69
N ASN A 131 -7.17 50.67 -17.48
CA ASN A 131 -6.66 51.70 -18.40
C ASN A 131 -7.69 52.05 -19.48
N TYR A 132 -8.35 51.04 -20.05
CA TYR A 132 -9.41 51.23 -21.03
C TYR A 132 -10.55 52.08 -20.43
N ASP A 133 -11.01 51.76 -19.23
CA ASP A 133 -12.10 52.48 -18.57
C ASP A 133 -11.74 53.94 -18.29
N GLN A 134 -10.50 54.23 -17.88
CA GLN A 134 -10.01 55.60 -17.69
C GLN A 134 -10.00 56.41 -18.99
N VAL A 135 -9.50 55.80 -20.08
CA VAL A 135 -9.51 56.44 -21.41
C VAL A 135 -10.94 56.68 -21.86
N TYR A 136 -11.81 55.67 -21.73
CA TYR A 136 -13.22 55.78 -22.08
C TYR A 136 -13.90 56.94 -21.33
N GLN A 137 -13.76 57.02 -20.01
CA GLN A 137 -14.31 58.14 -19.21
C GLN A 137 -13.77 59.50 -19.70
N SER A 138 -12.47 59.60 -19.94
CA SER A 138 -11.84 60.83 -20.44
C SER A 138 -12.40 61.25 -21.80
N THR A 139 -12.64 60.30 -22.70
CA THR A 139 -13.25 60.58 -24.02
C THR A 139 -14.70 61.04 -23.91
N VAL A 140 -15.48 60.47 -22.98
CA VAL A 140 -16.86 60.91 -22.70
C VAL A 140 -16.85 62.36 -22.23
N PHE A 141 -16.02 62.70 -21.24
CA PHE A 141 -15.89 64.08 -20.74
C PHE A 141 -15.44 65.06 -21.82
N ALA A 142 -14.49 64.66 -22.67
CA ALA A 142 -14.04 65.50 -23.79
C ALA A 142 -15.19 65.79 -24.76
N LYS A 143 -16.05 64.80 -25.05
CA LYS A 143 -17.21 64.94 -25.92
C LYS A 143 -18.23 65.93 -25.36
N ASP A 144 -18.50 65.88 -24.05
CA ASP A 144 -19.38 66.83 -23.38
C ASP A 144 -18.84 68.26 -23.43
N ARG A 145 -17.53 68.43 -23.18
CA ARG A 145 -16.87 69.75 -23.28
C ARG A 145 -16.94 70.31 -24.69
N ILE A 146 -16.75 69.49 -25.71
CA ILE A 146 -16.91 69.90 -27.12
C ILE A 146 -18.35 70.38 -27.38
N CYS A 147 -19.36 69.71 -26.84
CA CYS A 147 -20.76 70.12 -26.97
C CYS A 147 -20.99 71.52 -26.37
N ILE A 148 -20.50 71.75 -25.15
CA ILE A 148 -20.60 73.05 -24.46
C ILE A 148 -19.88 74.15 -25.26
N LEU A 149 -18.66 73.88 -25.73
CA LEU A 149 -17.87 74.85 -26.51
C LEU A 149 -18.57 75.23 -27.82
N LYS A 150 -19.21 74.27 -28.50
CA LYS A 150 -19.99 74.55 -29.72
C LYS A 150 -21.18 75.47 -29.43
N GLU A 151 -21.89 75.24 -28.34
CA GLU A 151 -23.03 76.10 -27.96
C GLU A 151 -22.58 77.52 -27.59
N LEU A 152 -21.50 77.65 -26.81
CA LEU A 152 -20.93 78.96 -26.47
C LEU A 152 -20.45 79.71 -27.72
N SER A 153 -19.79 79.02 -28.66
CA SER A 153 -19.38 79.61 -29.94
C SER A 153 -20.55 80.21 -30.70
N LYS A 154 -21.67 79.47 -30.79
CA LYS A 154 -22.90 79.93 -31.44
C LYS A 154 -23.48 81.17 -30.76
N GLN A 155 -23.45 81.23 -29.42
CA GLN A 155 -23.92 82.39 -28.67
C GLN A 155 -23.06 83.63 -28.91
N ILE A 156 -21.73 83.47 -28.95
CA ILE A 156 -20.79 84.56 -29.26
C ILE A 156 -21.03 85.10 -30.67
N GLU A 157 -21.18 84.23 -31.66
CA GLU A 157 -21.49 84.63 -33.05
C GLU A 157 -22.79 85.45 -33.14
N LEU A 158 -23.83 85.05 -32.40
CA LEU A 158 -25.10 85.78 -32.32
C LEU A 158 -24.92 87.16 -31.67
N GLN A 159 -24.10 87.28 -30.63
CA GLN A 159 -23.81 88.56 -30.00
C GLN A 159 -23.01 89.49 -30.92
N GLN A 160 -22.00 88.98 -31.61
CA GLN A 160 -21.22 89.75 -32.58
C GLN A 160 -22.10 90.29 -33.72
N LYS A 161 -23.03 89.47 -34.24
CA LYS A 161 -24.00 89.92 -35.25
C LYS A 161 -24.89 91.06 -34.72
N LYS A 162 -25.33 91.00 -33.46
CA LYS A 162 -26.11 92.09 -32.85
C LYS A 162 -25.30 93.37 -32.72
N ILE A 163 -24.02 93.27 -32.33
CA ILE A 163 -23.12 94.42 -32.21
C ILE A 163 -22.92 95.09 -33.58
N ASN A 164 -22.70 94.32 -34.65
CA ASN A 164 -22.48 94.87 -36.00
C ASN A 164 -23.73 95.52 -36.65
N LEU A 165 -24.91 95.40 -36.03
CA LEU A 165 -26.16 96.01 -36.50
C LEU A 165 -26.49 97.34 -35.77
N LEU A 166 -25.69 97.70 -34.75
CA LEU A 166 -25.78 98.95 -33.99
C LEU A 166 -24.76 99.96 -34.52
#